data_AF-A0A956P9E9-F1
#
_entry.id   AF-A0A956P9E9-F1
#
_cell.length_a   1.000
_cell.length_b   1.000
_cell.length_c   1.000
_cell.angle_alpha   90.00
_cell.angle_beta   90.00
_cell.angle_gamma   90.00
#
_symmetry.space_group_name_H-M   'P 1'
#
loop_
_entity.id
_entity.type
_entity.pdbx_description
1 polymer ?
#
loop_
_entity_poly.entity_id
_entity_poly.type
_entity_poly.pdbx_seq_one_letter_code
_entity_poly.pdbx_strand_id
1 'polypeptide(L)'
;MGFGVFRKYLLAKGILTRDDVVEVRRNQLLRDKFIGRAAIEAGFLTYAEASRIREHQQKFGLRYGEAAVGLGLLSEDNLAKLLRRQAEARVNFLEVLLDLELVDRSILEHEIERYQKETGRDPHTEDDRFAGETARQDRGKKAA
;
A
#
# COMPACT_ATOMS: atom_id res chain seq x y z
N MET A 1 -12.16 -7.14 -0.23
CA MET A 1 -11.94 -7.62 1.15
C MET A 1 -10.51 -8.13 1.21
N GLY A 2 -9.61 -7.46 1.93
CA GLY A 2 -8.22 -7.86 2.09
C GLY A 2 -7.67 -7.21 3.35
N PHE A 3 -8.13 -7.73 4.49
CA PHE A 3 -7.45 -7.50 5.75
C PHE A 3 -6.78 -8.83 6.09
N GLY A 4 -5.44 -8.85 6.04
CA GLY A 4 -4.63 -9.98 6.48
C GLY A 4 -5.19 -10.58 7.77
N VAL A 5 -5.29 -11.91 7.80
CA VAL A 5 -6.01 -12.65 8.85
C VAL A 5 -5.41 -12.35 10.22
N PHE A 6 -4.09 -12.19 10.30
CA PHE A 6 -3.38 -11.79 11.52
C PHE A 6 -3.73 -10.37 12.01
N ARG A 7 -3.96 -9.40 11.12
CA ARG A 7 -4.43 -8.06 11.53
C ARG A 7 -5.79 -8.13 12.21
N LYS A 8 -6.70 -8.96 11.68
CA LYS A 8 -8.01 -9.18 12.31
C LYS A 8 -7.86 -9.89 13.66
N TYR A 9 -6.91 -10.80 13.76
CA TYR A 9 -6.57 -11.47 15.02
C TYR A 9 -6.15 -10.48 16.11
N LEU A 10 -5.20 -9.57 15.81
CA LEU A 10 -4.75 -8.56 16.76
C LEU A 10 -5.87 -7.58 17.17
N LEU A 11 -6.73 -7.17 16.23
CA LEU A 11 -7.92 -6.36 16.52
C LEU A 11 -8.92 -7.11 17.42
N ALA A 12 -9.14 -8.40 17.17
CA ALA A 12 -10.07 -9.21 17.96
C ALA A 12 -9.56 -9.45 19.39
N LYS A 13 -8.24 -9.48 19.60
CA LYS A 13 -7.59 -9.57 20.91
C LYS A 13 -7.51 -8.23 21.64
N GLY A 14 -7.84 -7.12 20.97
CA GLY A 14 -7.74 -5.76 21.53
C GLY A 14 -6.30 -5.25 21.66
N ILE A 15 -5.33 -5.91 21.01
CA ILE A 15 -3.91 -5.51 21.00
C ILE A 15 -3.72 -4.30 20.08
N LEU A 16 -4.53 -4.23 19.02
CA LEU A 16 -4.62 -3.08 18.15
C LEU A 16 -6.03 -2.48 18.20
N THR A 17 -6.10 -1.17 18.03
CA THR A 17 -7.33 -0.44 17.74
C THR A 17 -7.50 -0.22 16.24
N ARG A 18 -8.70 0.25 15.86
CA ARG A 18 -8.94 0.63 14.46
C ARG A 18 -8.09 1.84 14.04
N ASP A 19 -7.81 2.75 14.96
CA ASP A 19 -7.02 3.95 14.70
C ASP A 19 -5.55 3.58 14.46
N ASP A 20 -5.00 2.65 15.23
CA ASP A 20 -3.65 2.10 15.02
C ASP A 20 -3.51 1.50 13.61
N VAL A 21 -4.52 0.75 13.16
CA VAL A 21 -4.54 0.19 11.81
C VAL A 21 -4.58 1.28 10.73
N VAL A 22 -5.31 2.37 10.97
CA VAL A 22 -5.34 3.52 10.05
C VAL A 22 -3.98 4.22 10.04
N GLU A 23 -3.34 4.37 11.18
CA GLU A 23 -2.03 5.01 11.32
C GLU A 23 -0.90 4.21 10.67
N VAL A 24 -0.84 2.90 10.92
CA VAL A 24 0.07 1.97 10.24
C VAL A 24 -0.11 2.07 8.74
N ARG A 25 -1.35 2.05 8.26
CA ARG A 25 -1.65 2.16 6.83
C ARG A 25 -1.18 3.49 6.25
N ARG A 26 -1.38 4.59 6.97
CA ARG A 26 -0.90 5.90 6.56
C ARG A 26 0.63 5.91 6.45
N ASN A 27 1.33 5.31 7.40
CA ASN A 27 2.79 5.18 7.38
C ASN A 27 3.29 4.31 6.23
N GLN A 28 2.65 3.16 5.99
CA GLN A 28 2.94 2.32 4.82
C GLN A 28 2.79 3.12 3.52
N LEU A 29 1.71 3.89 3.38
CA LEU A 29 1.49 4.74 2.19
C LEU A 29 2.49 5.88 2.04
N LEU A 30 3.03 6.41 3.14
CA LEU A 30 4.06 7.45 3.10
C LEU A 30 5.43 6.88 2.74
N ARG A 31 5.72 5.66 3.17
CA ARG A 31 6.96 4.92 2.88
C ARG A 31 6.95 4.29 1.48
N ASP A 32 5.78 3.85 1.03
CA ASP A 32 5.51 3.43 -0.34
C ASP A 32 5.63 4.64 -1.28
N LYS A 33 6.70 4.69 -2.05
CA LYS A 33 6.89 5.76 -3.04
C LYS A 33 5.75 5.73 -4.07
N PHE A 34 5.07 6.87 -4.26
CA PHE A 34 4.12 7.03 -5.36
C PHE A 34 4.82 6.84 -6.71
N ILE A 35 4.15 6.17 -7.66
CA ILE A 35 4.68 5.90 -9.02
C ILE A 35 5.21 7.18 -9.68
N GLY A 36 4.53 8.31 -9.53
CA GLY A 36 5.00 9.59 -10.09
C GLY A 36 6.32 10.07 -9.49
N ARG A 37 6.50 9.96 -8.16
CA ARG A 37 7.77 10.30 -7.51
C ARG A 37 8.86 9.29 -7.87
N ALA A 38 8.54 8.00 -7.86
CA ALA A 38 9.46 6.94 -8.25
C ALA A 38 9.93 7.08 -9.70
N ALA A 39 9.05 7.51 -10.61
CA ALA A 39 9.38 7.78 -12.00
C ALA A 39 10.33 8.99 -12.15
N ILE A 40 10.17 10.04 -11.33
CA ILE A 40 11.10 11.17 -11.31
C ILE A 40 12.47 10.72 -10.78
N GLU A 41 12.51 10.02 -9.65
CA GLU A 41 13.75 9.52 -9.04
C GLU A 41 14.47 8.51 -9.96
N ALA A 42 13.74 7.74 -10.78
CA ALA A 42 14.29 6.83 -11.77
C ALA A 42 14.71 7.52 -13.08
N GLY A 43 14.47 8.83 -13.22
CA GLY A 43 14.78 9.59 -14.44
C GLY A 43 13.84 9.32 -15.62
N PHE A 44 12.70 8.67 -15.39
CA PHE A 44 11.70 8.39 -16.44
C PHE A 44 10.76 9.58 -16.69
N LEU A 45 10.59 10.46 -15.69
CA LEU A 45 9.76 11.65 -15.79
C LEU A 45 10.48 12.85 -15.20
N THR A 46 10.20 14.02 -15.73
CA THR A 46 10.47 15.31 -15.09
C THR A 46 9.32 15.72 -14.16
N TYR A 47 9.57 16.68 -13.28
CA TYR A 47 8.51 17.27 -12.44
C TYR A 47 7.36 17.88 -13.25
N ALA A 48 7.66 18.45 -14.41
CA ALA A 48 6.65 19.03 -15.31
C ALA A 48 5.75 17.94 -15.91
N GLU A 49 6.34 16.84 -16.38
CA GLU A 49 5.59 15.70 -16.94
C GLU A 49 4.76 15.00 -15.88
N ALA A 50 5.30 14.81 -14.67
CA ALA A 50 4.55 14.25 -13.55
C ALA A 50 3.35 15.12 -13.16
N SER A 51 3.48 16.44 -13.22
CA SER A 51 2.38 17.37 -12.98
C SER A 51 1.30 17.27 -14.06
N ARG A 52 1.71 17.17 -15.32
CA ARG A 52 0.78 16.97 -16.45
C ARG A 52 0.00 15.66 -16.35
N ILE A 53 0.65 14.58 -15.90
CA ILE A 53 -0.02 13.30 -15.62
C ILE A 53 -1.04 13.47 -14.50
N ARG A 54 -0.69 14.17 -13.42
CA ARG A 54 -1.60 14.42 -12.29
C ARG A 54 -2.83 15.22 -12.70
N GLU A 55 -2.68 16.26 -13.51
CA GLU A 55 -3.81 17.03 -14.06
C GLU A 55 -4.73 16.15 -14.91
N HIS A 56 -4.14 15.34 -15.79
CA HIS A 56 -4.89 14.41 -16.63
C HIS A 56 -5.62 13.34 -15.80
N GLN A 57 -4.94 12.81 -14.78
CA GLN A 57 -5.51 11.88 -13.81
C GLN A 57 -6.74 12.47 -13.11
N GLN A 58 -6.65 13.72 -12.63
CA GLN A 58 -7.74 14.39 -11.93
C GLN A 58 -8.91 14.70 -12.87
N LYS A 59 -8.61 15.20 -14.07
CA LYS A 59 -9.60 15.58 -15.08
C LYS A 59 -10.44 14.38 -15.53
N PHE A 60 -9.81 13.22 -15.73
CA PHE A 60 -10.47 12.03 -16.28
C PHE A 60 -10.74 10.92 -15.26
N GLY A 61 -10.29 11.09 -14.01
CA GLY A 61 -10.47 10.09 -12.97
C GLY A 61 -9.68 8.80 -13.18
N LEU A 62 -8.58 8.87 -13.92
CA LEU A 62 -7.76 7.71 -14.28
C LEU A 62 -6.85 7.28 -13.13
N ARG A 63 -6.23 6.11 -13.23
CA ARG A 63 -5.06 5.78 -12.39
C ARG A 63 -3.83 6.53 -12.93
N TYR A 64 -2.90 6.91 -12.05
CA TYR A 64 -1.69 7.64 -12.47
C TYR A 64 -0.93 6.92 -13.59
N GLY A 65 -0.77 5.60 -13.50
CA GLY A 65 -0.11 4.79 -14.54
C GLY A 65 -0.88 4.79 -15.87
N GLU A 66 -2.20 4.68 -15.83
CA GLU A 66 -3.05 4.76 -17.03
C GLU A 66 -2.97 6.13 -17.69
N ALA A 67 -2.99 7.21 -16.90
CA ALA A 67 -2.79 8.57 -17.39
C ALA A 67 -1.38 8.77 -17.98
N ALA A 68 -0.35 8.19 -17.37
CA ALA A 68 1.03 8.29 -17.85
C ALA A 68 1.24 7.57 -19.19
N VAL A 69 0.68 6.37 -19.34
CA VAL A 69 0.72 5.60 -20.60
C VAL A 69 -0.14 6.26 -21.66
N GLY A 70 -1.35 6.71 -21.30
CA GLY A 70 -2.26 7.40 -22.23
C GLY A 70 -1.71 8.73 -22.76
N LEU A 71 -0.85 9.40 -22.00
CA LEU A 71 -0.12 10.60 -22.44
C LEU A 71 1.18 10.31 -23.20
N GLY A 72 1.59 9.03 -23.32
CA GLY A 72 2.86 8.63 -23.92
C GLY A 72 4.10 9.02 -23.12
N LEU A 73 3.93 9.39 -21.84
CA LEU A 73 5.01 9.85 -20.96
C LEU A 73 5.69 8.69 -20.23
N LEU A 74 5.01 7.55 -20.08
CA LEU A 74 5.61 6.29 -19.65
C LEU A 74 5.23 5.18 -20.63
N SER A 75 6.19 4.32 -20.97
CA SER A 75 5.89 3.05 -21.63
C SER A 75 5.29 2.07 -20.62
N GLU A 76 4.52 1.10 -21.11
CA GLU A 76 3.98 0.02 -20.26
C GLU A 76 5.10 -0.76 -19.54
N ASP A 77 6.25 -0.97 -20.20
CA ASP A 77 7.42 -1.63 -19.62
C ASP A 77 8.03 -0.82 -18.47
N ASN A 78 8.19 0.50 -18.63
CA ASN A 78 8.69 1.37 -17.57
C ASN A 78 7.70 1.45 -16.40
N LEU A 79 6.40 1.50 -16.70
CA LEU A 79 5.36 1.43 -15.68
C LEU A 79 5.41 0.10 -14.92
N ALA A 80 5.57 -1.03 -15.61
CA ALA A 80 5.70 -2.35 -15.00
C ALA A 80 6.93 -2.43 -14.08
N LYS A 81 8.07 -1.89 -14.50
CA LYS A 81 9.29 -1.80 -13.67
C LYS A 81 9.06 -0.98 -12.41
N LEU A 82 8.40 0.17 -12.52
CA LEU A 82 8.07 1.02 -11.36
C LEU A 82 7.11 0.33 -10.41
N LEU A 83 6.09 -0.36 -10.92
CA LEU A 83 5.14 -1.14 -10.13
C LEU A 83 5.81 -2.30 -9.41
N ARG A 84 6.76 -2.98 -10.06
CA ARG A 84 7.52 -4.07 -9.46
C ARG A 84 8.40 -3.57 -8.33
N ARG A 85 9.13 -2.46 -8.54
CA ARG A 85 9.90 -1.79 -7.48
C ARG A 85 9.02 -1.29 -6.34
N GLN A 86 7.84 -0.77 -6.63
CA GLN A 86 6.89 -0.37 -5.60
C GLN A 86 6.42 -1.59 -4.78
N ALA A 87 6.14 -2.72 -5.42
CA ALA A 87 5.76 -3.96 -4.74
C ALA A 87 6.89 -4.52 -3.86
N GLU A 88 8.14 -4.38 -4.29
CA GLU A 88 9.35 -4.78 -3.54
C GLU A 88 9.65 -3.83 -2.38
N ALA A 89 9.38 -2.53 -2.53
CA ALA A 89 9.63 -1.51 -1.50
C ALA A 89 8.52 -1.40 -0.45
N ARG A 90 7.45 -2.21 -0.55
CA ARG A 90 6.35 -2.17 0.43
C ARG A 90 6.85 -2.59 1.80
N VAL A 91 6.68 -1.70 2.78
CA VAL A 91 7.06 -1.98 4.17
C VAL A 91 6.02 -2.90 4.80
N ASN A 92 6.49 -3.95 5.49
CA ASN A 92 5.64 -4.95 6.13
C ASN A 92 4.80 -4.30 7.25
N PHE A 93 3.54 -4.73 7.42
CA PHE A 93 2.64 -4.24 8.45
C PHE A 93 3.21 -4.41 9.86
N LEU A 94 3.85 -5.56 10.12
CA LEU A 94 4.49 -5.89 11.40
C LEU A 94 5.69 -4.98 11.67
N GLU A 95 6.48 -4.67 10.66
CA GLU A 95 7.60 -3.73 10.80
C GLU A 95 7.10 -2.32 11.12
N VAL A 96 6.03 -1.87 10.46
CA VAL A 96 5.45 -0.55 10.75
C VAL A 96 4.83 -0.48 12.14
N LEU A 97 4.26 -1.58 12.66
CA LEU A 97 3.78 -1.63 14.05
C LEU A 97 4.91 -1.39 15.06
N LEU A 98 6.08 -2.00 14.82
CA LEU A 98 7.25 -1.83 15.67
C LEU A 98 7.85 -0.42 15.51
N ASP A 99 7.94 0.08 14.27
CA ASP A 99 8.46 1.43 13.99
C ASP A 99 7.62 2.54 14.62
N LEU A 100 6.32 2.32 14.75
CA LEU A 100 5.39 3.26 15.40
C LEU A 100 5.24 3.02 16.90
N GLU A 101 5.97 2.04 17.46
CA GLU A 101 5.90 1.67 18.89
C GLU A 101 4.47 1.33 19.35
N LEU A 102 3.59 0.91 18.42
CA LEU A 102 2.20 0.56 18.71
C LEU A 102 2.09 -0.78 19.43
N VAL A 103 3.07 -1.67 19.20
CA VAL A 103 3.21 -2.95 19.87
C VAL A 103 4.69 -3.16 20.18
N ASP A 104 4.99 -3.64 21.39
CA ASP A 104 6.34 -4.04 21.74
C ASP A 104 6.77 -5.29 20.96
N ARG A 105 8.06 -5.39 20.61
CA ARG A 105 8.61 -6.54 19.90
C ARG A 105 8.34 -7.87 20.61
N SER A 106 8.48 -7.91 21.92
CA SER A 106 8.25 -9.14 22.70
C SER A 106 6.78 -9.57 22.66
N ILE A 107 5.85 -8.61 22.75
CA ILE A 107 4.41 -8.88 22.63
C ILE A 107 4.09 -9.39 21.23
N LEU A 108 4.63 -8.74 20.21
CA LEU A 108 4.38 -9.10 18.83
C LEU A 108 4.88 -10.52 18.51
N GLU A 109 6.10 -10.86 18.92
CA GLU A 109 6.68 -12.20 18.75
C GLU A 109 5.86 -13.27 19.48
N HIS A 110 5.40 -12.97 20.70
CA HIS A 110 4.53 -13.87 21.46
C HIS A 110 3.21 -14.16 20.72
N GLU A 111 2.57 -13.13 20.17
CA GLU A 111 1.31 -13.28 19.44
C GLU A 111 1.49 -13.97 18.09
N ILE A 112 2.63 -13.79 17.43
CA ILE A 112 2.99 -14.52 16.20
C ILE A 112 3.07 -16.02 16.49
N GLU A 113 3.77 -16.43 17.55
CA GLU A 113 3.88 -17.84 17.93
C GLU A 113 2.51 -18.44 18.29
N ARG A 114 1.68 -17.69 19.00
CA ARG A 114 0.34 -18.10 19.40
C ARG A 114 -0.56 -18.29 18.19
N TYR A 115 -0.54 -17.33 17.27
CA TYR A 115 -1.29 -17.41 16.03
C TYR A 115 -0.84 -18.57 15.14
N GLN A 116 0.47 -18.81 15.02
CA GLN A 116 1.02 -19.96 14.29
C GLN A 116 0.55 -21.28 14.91
N LYS A 117 0.52 -21.40 16.24
CA LYS A 117 0.01 -22.58 16.94
C LYS A 117 -1.51 -22.77 16.75
N GLU A 118 -2.28 -21.69 16.76
CA GLU A 118 -3.74 -21.74 16.66
C GLU A 118 -4.24 -22.00 15.23
N THR A 119 -3.54 -21.46 14.22
CA THR A 119 -4.00 -21.47 12.83
C THR A 119 -3.14 -22.32 11.89
N GLY A 120 -1.92 -22.68 12.30
CA GLY A 120 -0.91 -23.30 11.44
C GLY A 120 -0.33 -22.38 10.38
N ARG A 121 -0.58 -21.06 10.46
CA ARG A 121 -0.18 -20.08 9.44
C ARG A 121 0.85 -19.12 9.97
N ASP A 122 1.78 -18.71 9.10
CA ASP A 122 2.80 -17.73 9.45
C ASP A 122 2.35 -16.30 9.07
N PRO A 123 2.17 -15.40 10.05
CA PRO A 123 1.84 -13.99 9.84
C PRO A 123 2.79 -13.27 8.86
N HIS A 124 4.07 -13.65 8.84
CA HIS A 124 5.05 -13.04 7.94
C HIS A 124 4.77 -13.34 6.46
N THR A 125 4.10 -14.46 6.19
CA THR A 125 3.71 -14.88 4.83
C THR A 125 2.30 -14.47 4.44
N GLU A 126 1.44 -14.26 5.44
CA GLU A 126 0.07 -13.77 5.27
C GLU A 126 -0.03 -12.25 5.23
N ASP A 127 1.06 -11.54 5.53
CA ASP A 127 1.04 -10.09 5.47
C ASP A 127 0.79 -9.65 4.03
N ASP A 128 -0.41 -9.10 3.83
CA ASP A 128 -0.84 -8.47 2.60
C ASP A 128 0.20 -7.40 2.30
N ARG A 129 1.19 -7.72 1.46
CA ARG A 129 1.98 -6.75 0.69
C ARG A 129 0.99 -6.00 -0.18
N PHE A 130 0.23 -5.10 0.45
CA PHE A 130 -1.09 -4.64 0.04
C PHE A 130 -1.13 -4.51 -1.46
N ALA A 131 -1.73 -5.47 -2.17
CA ALA A 131 -1.59 -5.61 -3.61
C ALA A 131 -2.36 -4.51 -4.36
N GLY A 132 -2.02 -3.23 -4.17
CA GLY A 132 -2.48 -2.10 -4.98
C GLY A 132 -3.99 -1.99 -5.23
N GLU A 133 -4.82 -2.67 -4.44
CA GLU A 133 -6.28 -2.67 -4.59
C GLU A 133 -6.90 -1.67 -3.61
N THR A 134 -6.57 -0.40 -3.80
CA THR A 134 -7.51 0.68 -3.52
C THR A 134 -7.36 1.76 -4.57
N ALA A 135 -8.06 1.58 -5.68
CA ALA A 135 -8.73 2.66 -6.41
C ALA A 135 -9.95 2.12 -7.17
N ARG A 136 -10.67 1.14 -6.61
CA ARG A 136 -12.05 0.81 -7.01
C ARG A 136 -12.94 0.96 -5.78
N GLN A 137 -14.10 1.59 -5.99
CA GLN A 137 -15.06 2.19 -5.04
C GLN A 137 -14.56 3.53 -4.48
N ASP A 138 -15.05 4.70 -4.88
CA ASP A 138 -16.45 5.10 -5.06
C ASP A 138 -16.62 6.09 -6.22
N ARG A 139 -17.25 5.66 -7.32
CA ARG A 139 -18.08 6.50 -8.20
C ARG A 139 -19.19 5.65 -8.80
N GLY A 140 -19.96 5.02 -7.90
CA GLY A 140 -21.29 4.54 -8.22
C GLY A 140 -22.31 5.56 -7.71
N LYS A 141 -23.08 6.14 -8.63
CA LYS A 141 -24.30 6.93 -8.44
C LYS A 141 -24.12 8.41 -8.05
N LYS A 142 -24.26 9.30 -9.04
CA LYS A 142 -25.36 10.28 -9.13
C LYS A 142 -25.27 11.14 -10.39
N ALA A 143 -26.20 10.91 -11.31
CA ALA A 143 -26.91 11.86 -12.17
C ALA A 143 -27.74 10.95 -13.09
N ALA A 144 -29.00 10.63 -12.77
CA ALA A 144 -30.18 11.50 -12.90
C ALA A 144 -30.24 12.11 -14.29
#